data_AF-A0A842YE19-F1
#
_entry.id   AF-A0A842YE19-F1
#
_cell.length_a   1.000
_cell.length_b   1.000
_cell.length_c   1.000
_cell.angle_alpha   90.00
_cell.angle_beta   90.00
_cell.angle_gamma   90.00
#
_symmetry.space_group_name_H-M   'P 1'
#
loop_
_entity.id
_entity.type
_entity.pdbx_description
1 polymer ?
#
loop_
_entity_poly.entity_id
_entity_poly.type
_entity_poly.pdbx_seq_one_letter_code
_entity_poly.pdbx_strand_id
1 'polypeptide(L)'
;MLVGLLVNPIAGMGGRVGLKGTDGVVDEAIKRGAIPIAPGRAQEFLQTLESLHIDPSRLELVVCPNQMGEDVTQSSNLSYQVTDVVVTETTSSDDTKNCVLALYTSGVRLLVFVGGDGTARDILDIITEHNLDDLLVIGVPSGVKMYSGIFVVNPSDAAEVVKLVIDGGAGIAEFEIMDADEKAFREDRFIIKLYGYMRGPSVPARFQGAKQASPET
;
A
#
# COMPACT_ATOMS: atom_id res chain seq x y z
N MET A 1 10.09 -13.63 10.80
CA MET A 1 8.75 -13.01 10.62
C MET A 1 8.51 -12.93 9.13
N LEU A 2 7.30 -13.30 8.67
CA LEU A 2 6.91 -13.16 7.27
C LEU A 2 6.31 -11.77 7.03
N VAL A 3 6.91 -11.02 6.12
CA VAL A 3 6.46 -9.70 5.72
C VAL A 3 5.96 -9.76 4.28
N GLY A 4 4.70 -9.40 4.07
CA GLY A 4 4.07 -9.36 2.76
C GLY A 4 4.43 -8.07 2.02
N LEU A 5 4.72 -8.16 0.73
CA LEU A 5 4.82 -6.98 -0.15
C LEU A 5 3.78 -7.06 -1.27
N LEU A 6 2.96 -6.02 -1.35
CA LEU A 6 2.01 -5.77 -2.42
C LEU A 6 2.31 -4.42 -3.07
N VAL A 7 2.33 -4.37 -4.39
CA VAL A 7 2.49 -3.15 -5.19
C VAL A 7 1.28 -3.04 -6.10
N ASN A 8 0.55 -1.92 -6.04
CA ASN A 8 -0.41 -1.59 -7.08
C ASN A 8 0.34 -0.84 -8.20
N PRO A 9 0.66 -1.48 -9.34
CA PRO A 9 1.56 -0.93 -10.34
C PRO A 9 1.03 0.35 -11.00
N ILE A 10 -0.30 0.51 -11.04
CA ILE A 10 -0.98 1.66 -11.65
C ILE A 10 -1.24 2.82 -10.67
N ALA A 11 -0.94 2.63 -9.37
CA ALA A 11 -1.17 3.66 -8.37
C ALA A 11 -0.22 4.86 -8.54
N GLY A 12 -0.77 6.06 -8.29
CA GLY A 12 -0.04 7.33 -8.38
C GLY A 12 0.02 7.96 -9.77
N MET A 13 -0.35 7.23 -10.83
CA MET A 13 -0.32 7.73 -12.21
C MET A 13 -1.25 8.93 -12.44
N GLY A 14 -2.50 8.86 -11.97
CA GLY A 14 -3.49 9.90 -12.22
C GLY A 14 -3.11 11.29 -11.67
N GLY A 15 -2.56 11.34 -10.46
CA GLY A 15 -2.20 12.60 -9.79
C GLY A 15 -1.23 13.48 -10.58
N ARG A 16 -0.29 12.88 -11.32
CA ARG A 16 0.72 13.62 -12.11
C ARG A 16 0.18 14.26 -13.37
N VAL A 17 -0.91 13.74 -13.91
CA VAL A 17 -1.56 14.23 -15.12
C VAL A 17 -2.82 15.05 -14.83
N GLY A 18 -2.92 15.56 -13.59
CA GLY A 18 -4.04 16.36 -13.12
C GLY A 18 -5.34 15.57 -12.90
N LEU A 19 -5.30 14.24 -13.01
CA LEU A 19 -6.41 13.38 -12.59
C LEU A 19 -6.38 13.24 -11.06
N LYS A 20 -7.52 12.87 -10.47
CA LYS A 20 -7.62 12.78 -9.00
C LYS A 20 -7.11 11.43 -8.46
N GLY A 21 -7.14 10.39 -9.29
CA GLY A 21 -6.60 9.05 -9.06
C GLY A 21 -6.45 8.32 -10.39
N THR A 22 -6.03 7.05 -10.36
CA THR A 22 -5.93 6.20 -11.57
C THR A 22 -7.12 5.25 -11.73
N ASP A 23 -7.93 5.08 -10.69
CA ASP A 23 -9.04 4.11 -10.67
C ASP A 23 -10.09 4.48 -11.73
N GLY A 24 -10.44 3.51 -12.60
CA GLY A 24 -11.39 3.69 -13.71
C GLY A 24 -10.92 4.60 -14.85
N VAL A 25 -9.72 5.19 -14.78
CA VAL A 25 -9.21 6.18 -15.76
C VAL A 25 -7.77 5.90 -16.19
N VAL A 26 -7.28 4.68 -16.03
CA VAL A 26 -5.91 4.26 -16.40
C VAL A 26 -5.55 4.64 -17.84
N ASP A 27 -6.42 4.33 -18.80
CA ASP A 27 -6.20 4.63 -20.21
C ASP A 27 -6.07 6.14 -20.48
N GLU A 28 -6.87 6.95 -19.79
CA GLU A 28 -6.82 8.40 -19.89
C GLU A 28 -5.54 8.95 -19.24
N ALA A 29 -5.10 8.36 -18.11
CA ALA A 29 -3.85 8.72 -17.48
C ALA A 29 -2.65 8.46 -18.42
N ILE A 30 -2.63 7.29 -19.06
CA ILE A 30 -1.59 6.90 -20.03
C ILE A 30 -1.61 7.84 -21.24
N LYS A 31 -2.80 8.16 -21.79
CA LYS A 31 -2.95 9.13 -22.90
C LYS A 31 -2.39 10.51 -22.56
N ARG A 32 -2.46 10.91 -21.28
CA ARG A 32 -1.89 12.17 -20.77
C ARG A 32 -0.41 12.07 -20.41
N GLY A 33 0.24 10.94 -20.69
CA GLY A 33 1.67 10.73 -20.45
C GLY A 33 2.02 10.32 -19.02
N ALA A 34 1.07 9.75 -18.27
CA ALA A 34 1.37 9.22 -16.94
C ALA A 34 2.34 8.03 -17.04
N ILE A 35 3.24 7.94 -16.06
CA ILE A 35 4.24 6.87 -15.93
C ILE A 35 4.01 6.21 -14.56
N PRO A 36 4.10 4.87 -14.44
CA PRO A 36 4.03 4.17 -13.17
C PRO A 36 5.02 4.72 -12.12
N ILE A 37 4.53 4.95 -10.90
CA ILE A 37 5.32 5.50 -9.78
C ILE A 37 5.53 4.45 -8.69
N ALA A 38 4.50 3.63 -8.43
CA ALA A 38 4.52 2.64 -7.37
C ALA A 38 5.73 1.68 -7.45
N PRO A 39 6.16 1.17 -8.63
CA PRO A 39 7.34 0.30 -8.69
C PRO A 39 8.63 0.96 -8.17
N GLY A 40 8.85 2.24 -8.50
CA GLY A 40 10.01 2.99 -8.00
C GLY A 40 9.96 3.20 -6.49
N ARG A 41 8.77 3.46 -5.93
CA ARG A 41 8.58 3.57 -4.46
C ARG A 41 8.81 2.23 -3.75
N ALA A 42 8.37 1.13 -4.35
CA ALA A 42 8.65 -0.21 -3.83
C ALA A 42 10.15 -0.51 -3.84
N GLN A 43 10.85 -0.12 -4.91
CA GLN A 43 12.30 -0.25 -5.00
C GLN A 43 13.03 0.58 -3.93
N GLU A 44 12.63 1.84 -3.69
CA GLU A 44 13.18 2.68 -2.60
C GLU A 44 12.99 2.01 -1.23
N PHE A 45 11.81 1.43 -0.97
CA PHE A 45 11.53 0.67 0.25
C PHE A 45 12.45 -0.55 0.39
N LEU A 46 12.55 -1.38 -0.65
CA LEU A 46 13.38 -2.60 -0.65
C LEU A 46 14.86 -2.29 -0.46
N GLN A 47 15.39 -1.27 -1.15
CA GLN A 47 16.77 -0.81 -0.99
C GLN A 47 17.05 -0.35 0.44
N THR A 48 16.12 0.39 1.04
CA THR A 48 16.26 0.82 2.44
C THR A 48 16.23 -0.40 3.36
N LEU A 49 15.27 -1.31 3.18
CA LEU A 49 15.12 -2.51 4.01
C LEU A 49 16.37 -3.40 3.96
N GLU A 50 16.97 -3.56 2.79
CA GLU A 50 18.24 -4.26 2.60
C GLU A 50 19.39 -3.56 3.35
N SER A 51 19.46 -2.23 3.27
CA SER A 51 20.50 -1.43 3.95
C SER A 51 20.43 -1.46 5.48
N LEU A 52 19.29 -1.88 6.05
CA LEU A 52 19.13 -2.04 7.50
C LEU A 52 19.80 -3.31 8.05
N HIS A 53 20.36 -4.16 7.19
CA HIS A 53 21.10 -5.37 7.55
C HIS A 53 20.36 -6.23 8.60
N ILE A 54 19.06 -6.41 8.42
CA ILE A 54 18.25 -7.25 9.29
C ILE A 54 18.71 -8.69 9.12
N ASP A 55 18.88 -9.40 10.25
CA ASP A 55 19.25 -10.82 10.25
C ASP A 55 18.28 -11.62 9.34
N PRO A 56 18.76 -12.32 8.30
CA PRO A 56 17.91 -13.11 7.40
C PRO A 56 17.07 -14.18 8.09
N SER A 57 17.46 -14.64 9.29
CA SER A 57 16.64 -15.57 10.08
C SER A 57 15.41 -14.91 10.72
N ARG A 58 15.38 -13.58 10.78
CA ARG A 58 14.31 -12.79 11.41
C ARG A 58 13.35 -12.18 10.39
N LEU A 59 13.74 -12.06 9.13
CA LEU A 59 12.95 -11.48 8.05
C LEU A 59 12.95 -12.38 6.83
N GLU A 60 11.76 -12.74 6.37
CA GLU A 60 11.55 -13.34 5.06
C GLU A 60 10.39 -12.62 4.37
N LEU A 61 10.59 -12.22 3.12
CA LEU A 61 9.57 -11.55 2.32
C LEU A 61 8.67 -12.57 1.64
N VAL A 62 7.37 -12.28 1.57
CA VAL A 62 6.43 -12.97 0.69
C VAL A 62 5.84 -11.91 -0.23
N VAL A 63 5.99 -12.08 -1.54
CA VAL A 63 5.65 -11.03 -2.52
C VAL A 63 4.59 -11.50 -3.49
N CYS A 64 3.78 -10.56 -3.97
CA CYS A 64 2.80 -10.83 -5.00
C CYS A 64 3.46 -11.04 -6.38
N PRO A 65 2.92 -11.92 -7.25
CA PRO A 65 3.54 -12.24 -8.53
C PRO A 65 3.65 -11.05 -9.48
N ASN A 66 4.58 -11.15 -10.43
CA ASN A 66 4.77 -10.22 -11.53
C ASN A 66 4.89 -8.75 -11.04
N GLN A 67 4.24 -7.82 -11.78
CA GLN A 67 4.22 -6.39 -11.50
C GLN A 67 3.63 -5.98 -10.13
N MET A 68 3.00 -6.91 -9.41
CA MET A 68 2.44 -6.65 -8.08
C MET A 68 3.44 -6.83 -6.93
N GLY A 69 4.68 -7.21 -7.20
CA GLY A 69 5.72 -7.21 -6.16
C GLY A 69 6.99 -7.97 -6.55
N GLU A 70 6.86 -9.08 -7.27
CA GLU A 70 7.95 -9.93 -7.69
C GLU A 70 8.97 -9.18 -8.56
N ASP A 71 8.50 -8.50 -9.61
CA ASP A 71 9.36 -7.82 -10.60
C ASP A 71 10.31 -6.80 -9.93
N VAL A 72 9.81 -6.06 -8.93
CA VAL A 72 10.63 -5.08 -8.20
C VAL A 72 11.57 -5.75 -7.20
N THR A 73 11.15 -6.89 -6.61
CA THR A 73 11.91 -7.61 -5.59
C THR A 73 13.07 -8.40 -6.18
N GLN A 74 12.97 -8.85 -7.43
CA GLN A 74 14.05 -9.52 -8.18
C GLN A 74 15.35 -8.71 -8.22
N SER A 75 15.27 -7.38 -8.10
CA SER A 75 16.44 -6.48 -8.07
C SER A 75 17.09 -6.31 -6.71
N SER A 76 16.54 -6.91 -5.64
CA SER A 76 17.06 -6.84 -4.26
C SER A 76 17.85 -8.11 -3.88
N ASN A 77 18.73 -8.00 -2.88
CA ASN A 77 19.42 -9.17 -2.30
C ASN A 77 18.66 -9.81 -1.12
N LEU A 78 17.38 -9.45 -0.92
CA LEU A 78 16.56 -9.99 0.16
C LEU A 78 16.03 -11.38 -0.21
N SER A 79 15.93 -12.27 0.78
CA SER A 79 15.26 -13.56 0.59
C SER A 79 13.75 -13.35 0.49
N TYR A 80 13.14 -13.93 -0.55
CA TYR A 80 11.70 -13.84 -0.75
C TYR A 80 11.10 -15.12 -1.32
N GLN A 81 9.80 -15.28 -1.10
CA GLN A 81 8.93 -16.25 -1.76
C GLN A 81 7.85 -15.51 -2.55
N VAL A 82 7.40 -16.10 -3.64
CA VAL A 82 6.27 -15.57 -4.41
C VAL A 82 5.02 -16.32 -3.98
N THR A 83 3.95 -15.58 -3.64
CA THR A 83 2.68 -16.20 -3.22
C THR A 83 1.99 -16.90 -4.40
N ASP A 84 1.32 -18.02 -4.11
CA ASP A 84 0.58 -18.79 -5.11
C ASP A 84 -0.79 -18.14 -5.40
N VAL A 85 -0.80 -17.22 -6.36
CA VAL A 85 -2.02 -16.54 -6.84
C VAL A 85 -1.86 -16.18 -8.31
N VAL A 86 -2.96 -16.18 -9.06
CA VAL A 86 -2.95 -15.71 -10.45
C VAL A 86 -3.23 -14.21 -10.47
N VAL A 87 -2.37 -13.46 -11.15
CA VAL A 87 -2.51 -12.02 -11.36
C VAL A 87 -2.73 -11.75 -12.84
N THR A 88 -3.69 -10.89 -13.17
CA THR A 88 -3.97 -10.50 -14.56
C THR A 88 -2.88 -9.57 -15.13
N GLU A 89 -2.72 -9.57 -16.46
CA GLU A 89 -1.79 -8.64 -17.13
C GLU A 89 -2.18 -7.17 -16.92
N THR A 90 -3.49 -6.89 -16.90
CA THR A 90 -4.04 -5.57 -16.57
C THR A 90 -4.67 -5.63 -15.18
N THR A 91 -3.87 -5.30 -14.16
CA THR A 91 -4.26 -5.44 -12.75
C THR A 91 -5.50 -4.64 -12.38
N SER A 92 -6.29 -5.24 -11.49
CA SER A 92 -7.55 -4.71 -10.96
C SER A 92 -7.56 -4.68 -9.43
N SER A 93 -8.64 -4.14 -8.85
CA SER A 93 -8.93 -4.24 -7.41
C SER A 93 -9.04 -5.70 -6.96
N ASP A 94 -9.55 -6.60 -7.81
CA ASP A 94 -9.71 -8.01 -7.47
C ASP A 94 -8.34 -8.70 -7.38
N ASP A 95 -7.38 -8.34 -8.24
CA ASP A 95 -6.00 -8.81 -8.12
C ASP A 95 -5.38 -8.37 -6.79
N THR A 96 -5.63 -7.14 -6.36
CA THR A 96 -5.20 -6.63 -5.03
C THR A 96 -5.79 -7.48 -3.91
N LYS A 97 -7.10 -7.71 -3.92
CA LYS A 97 -7.81 -8.51 -2.92
C LYS A 97 -7.31 -9.96 -2.86
N ASN A 98 -7.18 -10.61 -4.02
CA ASN A 98 -6.67 -11.97 -4.13
C ASN A 98 -5.24 -12.10 -3.62
N CYS A 99 -4.39 -11.12 -3.95
CA CYS A 99 -3.01 -11.06 -3.48
C CYS A 99 -2.91 -10.96 -1.95
N VAL A 100 -3.70 -10.08 -1.33
CA VAL A 100 -3.71 -9.93 0.14
C VAL A 100 -4.13 -11.24 0.82
N LEU A 101 -5.17 -11.89 0.30
CA LEU A 101 -5.65 -13.17 0.84
C LEU A 101 -4.59 -14.27 0.71
N ALA A 102 -3.89 -14.34 -0.44
CA ALA A 102 -2.84 -15.32 -0.68
C ALA A 102 -1.61 -15.07 0.24
N LEU A 103 -1.20 -13.81 0.42
CA LEU A 103 -0.16 -13.43 1.38
C LEU A 103 -0.54 -13.86 2.81
N TYR A 104 -1.77 -13.54 3.24
CA TYR A 104 -2.26 -13.89 4.57
C TYR A 104 -2.27 -15.41 4.80
N THR A 105 -2.74 -16.16 3.80
CA THR A 105 -2.80 -17.64 3.83
C THR A 105 -1.41 -18.26 3.90
N SER A 106 -0.41 -17.60 3.32
CA SER A 106 1.01 -17.99 3.40
C SER A 106 1.65 -17.68 4.77
N GLY A 107 0.90 -17.13 5.73
CA GLY A 107 1.36 -16.85 7.08
C GLY A 107 1.85 -15.41 7.32
N VAL A 108 1.68 -14.51 6.35
CA VAL A 108 2.00 -13.09 6.52
C VAL A 108 1.08 -12.46 7.57
N ARG A 109 1.67 -11.74 8.52
CA ARG A 109 0.95 -10.93 9.54
C ARG A 109 1.36 -9.47 9.58
N LEU A 110 2.32 -9.09 8.74
CA LEU A 110 2.67 -7.70 8.46
C LEU A 110 2.68 -7.50 6.94
N LEU A 111 1.73 -6.72 6.42
CA LEU A 111 1.63 -6.36 5.02
C LEU A 111 2.20 -4.94 4.81
N VAL A 112 3.16 -4.81 3.90
CA VAL A 112 3.56 -3.54 3.32
C VAL A 112 2.92 -3.45 1.94
N PHE A 113 2.14 -2.38 1.70
CA PHE A 113 1.60 -2.13 0.37
C PHE A 113 2.11 -0.81 -0.19
N VAL A 114 2.30 -0.75 -1.51
CA VAL A 114 2.65 0.48 -2.24
C VAL A 114 1.47 0.87 -3.11
N GLY A 115 0.80 1.97 -2.77
CA GLY A 115 -0.51 2.26 -3.36
C GLY A 115 -1.11 3.63 -3.02
N GLY A 116 -2.36 3.79 -3.45
CA GLY A 116 -3.25 4.92 -3.20
C GLY A 116 -4.27 4.65 -2.09
N ASP A 117 -5.13 5.61 -1.77
CA ASP A 117 -6.28 5.40 -0.85
C ASP A 117 -7.24 4.31 -1.38
N GLY A 118 -7.44 4.20 -2.70
CA GLY A 118 -8.22 3.11 -3.31
C GLY A 118 -7.65 1.73 -2.99
N THR A 119 -6.32 1.57 -3.03
CA THR A 119 -5.65 0.33 -2.61
C THR A 119 -5.82 0.06 -1.12
N ALA A 120 -5.75 1.10 -0.27
CA ALA A 120 -6.01 0.94 1.16
C ALA A 120 -7.46 0.48 1.42
N ARG A 121 -8.42 1.01 0.67
CA ARG A 121 -9.83 0.58 0.71
C ARG A 121 -9.98 -0.88 0.30
N ASP A 122 -9.38 -1.29 -0.81
CA ASP A 122 -9.45 -2.67 -1.30
C ASP A 122 -8.83 -3.66 -0.30
N ILE A 123 -7.75 -3.27 0.40
CA ILE A 123 -7.14 -4.04 1.50
C ILE A 123 -8.09 -4.10 2.71
N LEU A 124 -8.76 -3.00 3.06
CA LEU A 124 -9.71 -3.01 4.18
C LEU A 124 -10.93 -3.89 3.89
N ASP A 125 -11.42 -3.89 2.65
CA ASP A 125 -12.52 -4.75 2.22
C ASP A 125 -12.18 -6.23 2.48
N ILE A 126 -11.03 -6.70 2.00
CA ILE A 126 -10.65 -8.11 2.13
C ILE A 126 -10.35 -8.49 3.59
N ILE A 127 -9.76 -7.59 4.38
CA ILE A 127 -9.57 -7.80 5.83
C ILE A 127 -10.93 -8.01 6.50
N THR A 128 -11.90 -7.17 6.18
CA THR A 128 -13.25 -7.21 6.78
C THR A 128 -14.03 -8.44 6.32
N GLU A 129 -14.01 -8.74 5.02
CA GLU A 129 -14.73 -9.87 4.42
C GLU A 129 -14.26 -11.22 4.98
N HIS A 130 -12.95 -11.36 5.23
CA HIS A 130 -12.36 -12.63 5.69
C HIS A 130 -11.97 -12.65 7.16
N ASN A 131 -12.26 -11.59 7.94
CA ASN A 131 -11.89 -11.44 9.35
C ASN A 131 -10.39 -11.63 9.60
N LEU A 132 -9.56 -10.90 8.85
CA LEU A 132 -8.08 -10.97 8.94
C LEU A 132 -7.54 -10.07 10.06
N ASP A 133 -8.13 -10.13 11.26
CA ASP A 133 -7.96 -9.12 12.31
C ASP A 133 -6.51 -8.99 12.83
N ASP A 134 -5.70 -10.05 12.70
CA ASP A 134 -4.30 -10.08 13.13
C ASP A 134 -3.31 -9.60 12.06
N LEU A 135 -3.78 -9.17 10.88
CA LEU A 135 -2.96 -8.56 9.84
C LEU A 135 -2.68 -7.09 10.17
N LEU A 136 -1.41 -6.74 10.38
CA LEU A 136 -0.95 -5.36 10.46
C LEU A 136 -0.58 -4.83 9.08
N VAL A 137 -0.93 -3.57 8.80
CA VAL A 137 -0.69 -2.96 7.49
C VAL A 137 0.18 -1.70 7.60
N ILE A 138 1.09 -1.53 6.64
CA ILE A 138 1.89 -0.32 6.43
C ILE A 138 1.67 0.14 4.99
N GLY A 139 1.17 1.37 4.81
CA GLY A 139 1.00 1.97 3.49
C GLY A 139 2.22 2.80 3.07
N VAL A 140 2.81 2.48 1.92
CA VAL A 140 3.81 3.31 1.24
C VAL A 140 3.11 4.15 0.17
N PRO A 141 3.14 5.50 0.28
CA PRO A 141 2.39 6.36 -0.63
C PRO A 141 3.00 6.39 -2.03
N SER A 142 2.20 6.08 -3.06
CA SER A 142 2.61 6.20 -4.47
C SER A 142 2.22 7.52 -5.13
N GLY A 143 1.47 8.38 -4.45
CA GLY A 143 0.98 9.67 -4.93
C GLY A 143 1.05 10.79 -3.89
N VAL A 144 0.61 11.99 -4.28
CA VAL A 144 0.65 13.21 -3.43
C VAL A 144 -0.68 13.53 -2.73
N LYS A 145 -1.76 12.80 -3.04
CA LYS A 145 -3.11 13.02 -2.50
C LYS A 145 -3.58 11.82 -1.67
N MET A 146 -2.82 11.53 -0.62
CA MET A 146 -3.14 10.46 0.31
C MET A 146 -3.85 11.06 1.52
N TYR A 147 -5.04 10.57 1.82
CA TYR A 147 -5.91 11.08 2.90
C TYR A 147 -6.01 10.12 4.08
N SER A 148 -5.85 8.82 3.86
CA SER A 148 -5.86 7.81 4.93
C SER A 148 -4.65 7.95 5.85
N GLY A 149 -4.84 7.64 7.13
CA GLY A 149 -3.80 7.68 8.15
C GLY A 149 -2.81 6.51 8.11
N ILE A 150 -3.10 5.47 7.32
CA ILE A 150 -2.29 4.23 7.26
C ILE A 150 -0.94 4.42 6.54
N PHE A 151 -0.75 5.55 5.88
CA PHE A 151 0.44 5.81 5.08
C PHE A 151 1.59 6.33 5.93
N VAL A 152 2.78 5.77 5.73
CA VAL A 152 4.02 6.36 6.23
C VAL A 152 4.40 7.62 5.42
N VAL A 153 5.32 8.42 5.96
CA VAL A 153 5.76 9.66 5.29
C VAL A 153 6.46 9.37 3.96
N ASN A 154 7.32 8.35 3.89
CA ASN A 154 8.05 7.95 2.68
C ASN A 154 8.44 6.45 2.70
N PRO A 155 8.97 5.88 1.60
CA PRO A 155 9.36 4.46 1.55
C PRO A 155 10.41 4.04 2.57
N SER A 156 11.39 4.90 2.89
CA SER A 156 12.40 4.57 3.91
C SER A 156 11.80 4.45 5.31
N ASP A 157 10.77 5.24 5.63
CA ASP A 157 10.06 5.15 6.90
C ASP A 157 9.31 3.80 7.03
N ALA A 158 8.80 3.24 5.93
CA ALA A 158 8.19 1.90 5.98
C ALA A 158 9.22 0.82 6.33
N ALA A 159 10.44 0.89 5.78
CA ALA A 159 11.52 -0.05 6.10
C ALA A 159 11.92 0.04 7.59
N GLU A 160 12.03 1.25 8.12
CA GLU A 160 12.30 1.50 9.55
C GLU A 160 11.16 0.96 10.43
N VAL A 161 9.90 1.16 10.04
CA VAL A 161 8.75 0.61 10.77
C VAL A 161 8.77 -0.92 10.75
N VAL A 162 9.07 -1.56 9.61
CA VAL A 162 9.24 -3.03 9.52
C VAL A 162 10.32 -3.51 10.49
N LYS A 163 11.48 -2.85 10.52
CA LYS A 163 12.56 -3.18 11.46
C LYS A 163 12.09 -3.08 12.91
N LEU A 164 11.41 -1.99 13.28
CA LEU A 164 10.88 -1.78 14.63
C LEU A 164 9.87 -2.86 15.03
N VAL A 165 9.01 -3.30 14.11
CA VAL A 165 8.07 -4.40 14.36
C VAL A 165 8.83 -5.71 14.61
N ILE A 166 9.84 -6.02 13.81
CA ILE A 166 10.69 -7.21 13.97
C ILE A 166 11.45 -7.20 15.30
N ASP A 167 11.90 -6.02 15.73
CA ASP A 167 12.59 -5.80 17.00
C ASP A 167 11.64 -5.73 18.21
N GLY A 168 10.32 -5.84 18.00
CA GLY A 168 9.31 -5.80 19.06
C GLY A 168 9.09 -4.41 19.67
N GLY A 169 9.56 -3.36 19.00
CA GLY A 169 9.53 -1.97 19.46
C GLY A 169 8.32 -1.17 18.98
N ALA A 170 7.43 -1.75 18.17
CA ALA A 170 6.24 -1.08 17.65
C ALA A 170 4.98 -1.51 18.40
N GLY A 171 4.15 -0.52 18.78
CA GLY A 171 2.79 -0.78 19.26
C GLY A 171 1.83 -1.09 18.11
N ILE A 172 0.55 -1.23 18.41
CA ILE A 172 -0.51 -1.36 17.41
C ILE A 172 -1.50 -0.21 17.59
N ALA A 173 -1.93 0.39 16.49
CA ALA A 173 -2.98 1.41 16.46
C ALA A 173 -3.93 1.17 15.30
N GLU A 174 -5.10 1.79 15.38
CA GLU A 174 -6.07 1.88 14.29
C GLU A 174 -5.89 3.20 13.55
N PHE A 175 -5.86 3.13 12.22
CA PHE A 175 -5.72 4.28 11.34
C PHE A 175 -6.99 4.46 10.51
N GLU A 176 -7.40 5.71 10.34
CA GLU A 176 -8.53 6.06 9.49
C GLU A 176 -8.22 5.74 8.02
N ILE A 177 -9.08 4.96 7.39
CA ILE A 177 -9.11 4.78 5.95
C ILE A 177 -10.17 5.70 5.39
N MET A 178 -9.77 6.55 4.45
CA MET A 178 -10.61 7.59 3.88
C MET A 178 -11.00 7.20 2.47
N ASP A 179 -12.26 7.43 2.11
CA ASP A 179 -12.77 7.25 0.75
C ASP A 179 -13.21 8.61 0.18
N ALA A 180 -12.85 8.84 -1.08
CA ALA A 180 -13.25 10.03 -1.81
C ALA A 180 -14.54 9.67 -2.57
N ASP A 181 -15.67 10.28 -2.22
CA ASP A 181 -16.99 9.94 -2.78
C ASP A 181 -17.08 10.35 -4.26
N GLU A 182 -16.63 9.47 -5.17
CA GLU A 182 -16.60 9.63 -6.63
C GLU A 182 -17.92 10.10 -7.26
N LYS A 183 -19.08 9.89 -6.59
CA LYS A 183 -20.37 10.39 -7.09
C LYS A 183 -20.55 11.89 -6.83
N ALA A 184 -20.11 12.39 -5.68
CA ALA A 184 -20.13 13.82 -5.37
C ALA A 184 -19.16 14.63 -6.28
N PHE A 185 -18.17 13.97 -6.87
CA PHE A 185 -17.24 14.58 -7.83
C PHE A 185 -17.86 15.00 -9.15
N ARG A 186 -18.95 14.35 -9.59
CA ARG A 186 -19.68 14.80 -10.79
C ARG A 186 -20.36 16.16 -10.58
N GLU A 187 -20.44 16.63 -9.34
CA GLU A 187 -21.09 17.88 -8.94
C GLU A 187 -20.10 18.92 -8.37
N ASP A 188 -18.80 18.83 -8.69
CA ASP A 188 -17.73 19.71 -8.19
C ASP A 188 -17.57 19.77 -6.66
N ARG A 189 -18.18 18.85 -5.90
CA ARG A 189 -18.04 18.79 -4.45
C ARG A 189 -16.99 17.75 -4.04
N PHE A 190 -15.93 18.22 -3.40
CA PHE A 190 -14.88 17.34 -2.84
C PHE A 190 -15.29 16.85 -1.43
N ILE A 191 -15.86 15.64 -1.35
CA ILE A 191 -16.26 15.04 -0.07
C ILE A 191 -15.38 13.82 0.20
N ILE A 192 -14.57 13.90 1.25
CA ILE A 192 -13.86 12.76 1.83
C ILE A 192 -14.66 12.25 3.02
N LYS A 193 -14.92 10.95 3.07
CA LYS A 193 -15.61 10.30 4.18
C LYS A 193 -14.72 9.24 4.81
N LEU A 194 -14.88 9.04 6.11
CA LEU A 194 -14.32 7.90 6.80
C LEU A 194 -14.94 6.63 6.21
N TYR A 195 -14.10 5.75 5.68
CA TYR A 195 -14.49 4.43 5.16
C TYR A 195 -14.48 3.38 6.27
N GLY A 196 -13.45 3.44 7.13
CA GLY A 196 -13.30 2.54 8.27
C GLY A 196 -11.94 2.70 8.93
N TYR A 197 -11.56 1.69 9.71
CA TYR A 197 -10.30 1.67 10.45
C TYR A 197 -9.48 0.44 10.06
N MET A 198 -8.18 0.63 9.90
CA MET A 198 -7.24 -0.44 9.59
C MET A 198 -6.13 -0.48 10.65
N ARG A 199 -5.78 -1.68 11.10
CA ARG A 199 -4.71 -1.87 12.08
C ARG A 199 -3.35 -1.74 11.42
N GLY A 200 -2.47 -0.97 12.05
CA GLY A 200 -1.08 -0.83 11.63
C GLY A 200 -0.14 -0.68 12.82
N PRO A 201 1.18 -0.79 12.61
CA PRO A 201 2.16 -0.49 13.64
C PRO A 201 2.06 0.96 14.12
N SER A 202 2.04 1.19 15.42
CA SER A 202 2.05 2.54 15.99
C SER A 202 3.47 3.00 16.24
N VAL A 203 3.94 3.94 15.40
CA VAL A 203 5.24 4.59 15.54
C VAL A 203 5.04 6.12 15.48
N PRO A 204 5.17 6.85 16.60
CA PRO A 204 4.69 8.25 16.75
C PRO A 204 5.19 9.29 15.73
N ALA A 205 6.24 9.00 14.96
CA ALA A 205 6.86 9.96 14.03
C ALA A 205 6.88 9.51 12.55
N ARG A 206 6.27 8.37 12.21
CA ARG A 206 6.44 7.75 10.88
C ARG A 206 5.18 7.72 10.01
N PHE A 207 4.00 7.93 10.60
CA PHE A 207 2.72 7.93 9.89
C PHE A 207 2.24 9.35 9.56
N GLN A 208 1.63 9.52 8.40
CA GLN A 208 0.91 10.74 8.03
C GLN A 208 -0.46 10.74 8.73
N GLY A 209 -0.79 11.79 9.48
CA GLY A 209 -2.15 11.97 9.98
C GLY A 209 -3.15 12.16 8.84
N ALA A 210 -4.41 11.76 9.06
CA ALA A 210 -5.46 11.93 8.06
C ALA A 210 -5.62 13.41 7.70
N LYS A 211 -5.72 13.70 6.40
CA LYS A 211 -5.87 15.08 5.90
C LYS A 211 -7.35 15.43 5.78
N GLN A 212 -7.77 16.50 6.43
CA GLN A 212 -9.07 17.11 6.19
C GLN A 212 -9.02 18.01 4.96
N ALA A 213 -10.08 17.98 4.15
CA ALA A 213 -10.25 18.94 3.07
C ALA A 213 -10.44 20.34 3.64
N SER A 214 -9.67 21.32 3.16
CA SER A 214 -9.95 22.72 3.45
C SER A 214 -11.30 23.11 2.82
N PRO A 215 -12.17 23.85 3.54
CA PRO A 215 -13.39 24.38 2.93
C PRO A 215 -13.03 25.28 1.73
N GLU A 216 -13.71 25.11 0.60
CA GLU A 216 -13.61 26.06 -0.51
C GLU A 216 -14.14 27.43 -0.05
N THR A 217 -13.41 28.50 -0.38
CA THR A 217 -13.75 29.90 -0.07
C THR A 217 -14.51 30.53 -1.20
#